data_AF-A0A1D9G6D5-F1
#
_entry.id   AF-A0A1D9G6D5-F1
#
_cell.length_a   1.000
_cell.length_b   1.000
_cell.length_c   1.000
_cell.angle_alpha   90.00
_cell.angle_beta   90.00
_cell.angle_gamma   90.00
#
_symmetry.space_group_name_H-M   'P 1'
#
loop_
_entity.id
_entity.type
_entity.pdbx_description
1 polymer ?
#
loop_
_entity_poly.entity_id
_entity_poly.type
_entity_poly.pdbx_seq_one_letter_code
_entity_poly.pdbx_strand_id
1 'polypeptide(L)'
;MDKNTWALAQKAETLSLSGAYEQAIEIFEELQKSDSDNAWINAHLGKTYYQLMDYAKAEKYLKKAVKKNDNYLWAHAHLGETYRLRAITENDKKPKNKSIDSAIQHFEKALADKAPENSEYGWALAHLGATYRLKITLDKIKLLEENEIDQESKKQALNYLNRAIELMPTYAWAWGMRSTVHRLAQEYEESFWDLGVETQISPDLETLQHSPSPVPFLVSRRVSLYEHAFLFFYLTKREDNSEKKERYYSAAIACTQQVLILKPGDLIGQLILKIIEGTQKKENNGIGDELDDDFIKECHTVIKKIDAKLADICKAVLIYMIKAEPKTKKKLEKLAKQEVMSGHKLKKLVDDVLNNSDLDNPEIEVDPQLWLWQNFAWVEGSASVLSFLADLSNILKSSDEIYDDITGEAWPYRVLALIIYDQYALERLVQTPTLSEAERVETFKKLLLWVKSH
;
A
#
# COMPACT_ATOMS: atom_id res chain seq x y z
N MET A 1 31.48 -12.65 25.44
CA MET A 1 32.11 -11.35 25.10
C MET A 1 32.83 -10.82 26.33
N ASP A 2 34.01 -10.24 26.17
CA ASP A 2 34.66 -9.49 27.27
C ASP A 2 33.93 -8.15 27.53
N LYS A 3 34.30 -7.46 28.60
CA LYS A 3 33.61 -6.20 29.01
C LYS A 3 33.69 -5.09 27.96
N ASN A 4 34.81 -4.99 27.23
CA ASN A 4 35.00 -3.96 26.21
C ASN A 4 34.14 -4.26 24.97
N THR A 5 34.11 -5.52 24.56
CA THR A 5 33.29 -6.02 23.45
C THR A 5 31.80 -5.85 23.76
N TRP A 6 31.37 -6.09 25.00
CA TRP A 6 29.98 -5.85 25.43
C TRP A 6 29.63 -4.35 25.44
N ALA A 7 30.52 -3.49 25.94
CA ALA A 7 30.28 -2.05 25.94
C ALA A 7 30.15 -1.46 24.51
N LEU A 8 30.99 -1.92 23.58
CA LEU A 8 30.89 -1.56 22.17
C LEU A 8 29.59 -2.05 21.53
N ALA A 9 29.17 -3.28 21.85
CA ALA A 9 27.90 -3.84 21.39
C ALA A 9 26.69 -3.01 21.86
N GLN A 10 26.69 -2.59 23.13
CA GLN A 10 25.65 -1.72 23.68
C GLN A 10 25.66 -0.31 23.06
N LYS A 11 26.85 0.23 22.75
CA LYS A 11 26.98 1.50 22.03
C LYS A 11 26.39 1.40 20.63
N ALA A 12 26.70 0.35 19.89
CA ALA A 12 26.16 0.11 18.55
C ALA A 12 24.64 -0.05 18.56
N GLU A 13 24.11 -0.79 19.53
CA GLU A 13 22.67 -0.93 19.72
C GLU A 13 22.00 0.42 20.03
N THR A 14 22.60 1.23 20.91
CA THR A 14 22.10 2.58 21.24
C THR A 14 22.08 3.48 20.00
N LEU A 15 23.15 3.47 19.21
CA LEU A 15 23.23 4.23 17.95
C LEU A 15 22.17 3.76 16.94
N SER A 16 21.96 2.45 16.84
CA SER A 16 20.90 1.90 15.98
C SER A 16 19.51 2.31 16.46
N LEU A 17 19.26 2.38 17.77
CA LEU A 17 17.97 2.83 18.31
C LEU A 17 17.78 4.35 18.16
N SER A 18 18.86 5.14 18.13
CA SER A 18 18.82 6.58 17.93
C SER A 18 18.78 7.01 16.46
N GLY A 19 18.69 6.06 15.53
CA GLY A 19 18.68 6.34 14.08
C GLY A 19 20.05 6.61 13.46
N ALA A 20 21.14 6.48 14.21
CA ALA A 20 22.51 6.62 13.73
C ALA A 20 23.01 5.28 13.16
N TYR A 21 22.32 4.79 12.12
CA TYR A 21 22.46 3.43 11.62
C TYR A 21 23.84 3.13 11.03
N GLU A 22 24.43 4.06 10.26
CA GLU A 22 25.75 3.90 9.65
C GLU A 22 26.83 3.75 10.71
N GLN A 23 26.80 4.58 11.76
CA GLN A 23 27.73 4.50 12.88
C GLN A 23 27.55 3.20 13.68
N ALA A 24 26.31 2.75 13.84
CA ALA A 24 26.03 1.46 14.46
C ALA A 24 26.60 0.29 13.65
N ILE A 25 26.46 0.33 12.32
CA ILE A 25 27.01 -0.66 11.39
C ILE A 25 28.53 -0.73 11.49
N GLU A 26 29.23 0.40 11.47
CA GLU A 26 30.69 0.44 11.60
C GLU A 26 31.17 -0.31 12.85
N ILE A 27 30.54 -0.05 14.00
CA ILE A 27 30.89 -0.71 15.26
C ILE A 27 30.51 -2.20 15.22
N PHE A 28 29.35 -2.56 14.70
CA PHE A 28 28.96 -3.97 14.56
C PHE A 28 29.88 -4.75 13.62
N GLU A 29 30.33 -4.14 12.52
CA GLU A 29 31.31 -4.73 11.60
C GLU A 29 32.69 -4.88 12.24
N GLU A 30 33.11 -3.93 13.09
CA GLU A 30 34.33 -4.07 13.90
C GLU A 30 34.20 -5.26 14.87
N LEU A 31 33.08 -5.36 15.59
CA LEU A 31 32.80 -6.48 16.50
C LEU A 31 32.72 -7.82 15.75
N GLN A 32 32.25 -7.83 14.51
CA GLN A 32 32.24 -9.02 13.67
C GLN A 32 33.67 -9.46 13.28
N LYS A 33 34.66 -8.56 13.21
CA LYS A 33 36.05 -8.97 12.93
C LYS A 33 36.66 -9.78 14.09
N SER A 34 36.25 -9.51 15.33
CA SER A 34 36.74 -10.21 16.51
C SER A 34 35.93 -11.46 16.86
N ASP A 35 34.63 -11.50 16.57
CA ASP A 35 33.76 -12.66 16.76
C ASP A 35 32.75 -12.82 15.59
N SER A 36 33.27 -13.30 14.46
CA SER A 36 32.56 -13.32 13.16
C SER A 36 31.27 -14.14 13.10
N ASP A 37 31.08 -15.05 14.05
CA ASP A 37 29.97 -16.00 14.09
C ASP A 37 29.11 -15.83 15.36
N ASN A 38 29.12 -14.64 15.95
CA ASN A 38 28.25 -14.31 17.07
C ASN A 38 26.80 -14.10 16.59
N ALA A 39 25.86 -14.89 17.11
CA ALA A 39 24.46 -14.80 16.68
C ALA A 39 23.83 -13.44 17.00
N TRP A 40 24.17 -12.84 18.15
CA TRP A 40 23.63 -11.55 18.59
C TRP A 40 24.13 -10.41 17.70
N ILE A 41 25.45 -10.32 17.46
CA ILE A 41 26.01 -9.27 16.59
C ILE A 41 25.40 -9.38 15.19
N ASN A 42 25.34 -10.58 14.62
CA ASN A 42 24.75 -10.78 13.29
C ASN A 42 23.27 -10.40 13.26
N ALA A 43 22.49 -10.69 14.30
CA ALA A 43 21.08 -10.35 14.34
C ALA A 43 20.86 -8.83 14.44
N HIS A 44 21.63 -8.15 15.30
CA HIS A 44 21.53 -6.70 15.46
C HIS A 44 22.07 -5.94 14.24
N LEU A 45 23.17 -6.39 13.63
CA LEU A 45 23.65 -5.84 12.36
C LEU A 45 22.61 -6.02 11.24
N GLY A 46 21.98 -7.19 11.17
CA GLY A 46 20.89 -7.46 10.25
C GLY A 46 19.67 -6.56 10.50
N LYS A 47 19.29 -6.35 11.78
CA LYS A 47 18.25 -5.38 12.17
C LYS A 47 18.62 -3.96 11.78
N THR A 48 19.87 -3.54 11.91
CA THR A 48 20.31 -2.19 11.55
C THR A 48 20.32 -1.98 10.02
N TYR A 49 20.74 -2.97 9.23
CA TYR A 49 20.55 -2.91 7.78
C TYR A 49 19.07 -2.93 7.36
N TYR A 50 18.26 -3.69 8.09
CA TYR A 50 16.80 -3.65 7.97
C TYR A 50 16.31 -2.22 8.18
N GLN A 51 16.75 -1.51 9.24
CA GLN A 51 16.43 -0.09 9.50
C GLN A 51 16.84 0.86 8.35
N LEU A 52 17.92 0.53 7.62
CA LEU A 52 18.38 1.25 6.43
C LEU A 52 17.68 0.83 5.13
N MET A 53 16.71 -0.07 5.18
CA MET A 53 16.03 -0.66 4.02
C MET A 53 16.96 -1.46 3.08
N ASP A 54 18.16 -1.83 3.53
CA ASP A 54 19.05 -2.75 2.81
C ASP A 54 18.69 -4.19 3.17
N TYR A 55 17.54 -4.66 2.65
CA TYR A 55 17.00 -5.97 3.01
C TYR A 55 17.86 -7.14 2.53
N ALA A 56 18.67 -6.93 1.49
CA ALA A 56 19.62 -7.93 1.02
C ALA A 56 20.71 -8.18 2.08
N LYS A 57 21.29 -7.10 2.66
CA LYS A 57 22.22 -7.26 3.78
C LYS A 57 21.51 -7.68 5.05
N ALA A 58 20.32 -7.16 5.36
CA ALA A 58 19.54 -7.58 6.51
C ALA A 58 19.35 -9.09 6.53
N GLU A 59 18.87 -9.67 5.41
CA GLU A 59 18.69 -11.10 5.25
C GLU A 59 20.01 -11.86 5.41
N LYS A 60 21.09 -11.39 4.77
CA LYS A 60 22.41 -12.02 4.85
C LYS A 60 22.86 -12.18 6.30
N TYR A 61 22.76 -11.13 7.12
CA TYR A 61 23.23 -11.16 8.51
C TYR A 61 22.24 -11.88 9.43
N LEU A 62 20.92 -11.70 9.25
CA LEU A 62 19.90 -12.43 10.01
C LEU A 62 19.97 -13.94 9.75
N LYS A 63 20.25 -14.37 8.51
CA LYS A 63 20.50 -15.79 8.17
C LYS A 63 21.70 -16.36 8.92
N LYS A 64 22.79 -15.60 9.06
CA LYS A 64 23.93 -16.03 9.87
C LYS A 64 23.53 -16.20 11.33
N ALA A 65 22.76 -15.27 11.87
CA ALA A 65 22.29 -15.32 13.26
C ALA A 65 21.46 -16.58 13.55
N VAL A 66 20.44 -16.85 12.75
CA VAL A 66 19.57 -18.03 12.95
C VAL A 66 20.28 -19.34 12.64
N LYS A 67 21.24 -19.35 11.69
CA LYS A 67 22.08 -20.53 11.44
C LYS A 67 22.96 -20.86 12.65
N LYS A 68 23.46 -19.84 13.34
CA LYS A 68 24.27 -20.01 14.54
C LYS A 68 23.44 -20.43 15.75
N ASN A 69 22.26 -19.83 15.91
CA ASN A 69 21.32 -20.13 16.97
C ASN A 69 19.89 -20.16 16.42
N ASP A 70 19.41 -21.35 16.07
CA ASP A 70 18.07 -21.58 15.51
C ASP A 70 16.95 -21.31 16.54
N ASN A 71 17.28 -21.23 17.83
CA ASN A 71 16.33 -20.87 18.89
C ASN A 71 16.35 -19.37 19.18
N TYR A 72 17.02 -18.56 18.35
CA TYR A 72 16.99 -17.11 18.48
C TYR A 72 15.71 -16.55 17.86
N LEU A 73 14.58 -16.72 18.56
CA LEU A 73 13.24 -16.38 18.08
C LEU A 73 13.12 -14.94 17.56
N TRP A 74 13.74 -13.99 18.26
CA TRP A 74 13.79 -12.59 17.83
C TRP A 74 14.45 -12.41 16.45
N ALA A 75 15.56 -13.11 16.18
CA ALA A 75 16.23 -13.07 14.88
C ALA A 75 15.36 -13.73 13.79
N HIS A 76 14.62 -14.78 14.13
CA HIS A 76 13.61 -15.35 13.24
C HIS A 76 12.49 -14.34 12.92
N ALA A 77 11.98 -13.61 13.91
CA ALA A 77 10.92 -12.61 13.69
C ALA A 77 11.39 -11.49 12.73
N HIS A 78 12.59 -10.95 12.93
CA HIS A 78 13.16 -9.93 12.03
C HIS A 78 13.51 -10.48 10.65
N LEU A 79 13.92 -11.74 10.56
CA LEU A 79 14.16 -12.39 9.25
C LEU A 79 12.84 -12.61 8.50
N GLY A 80 11.79 -13.01 9.20
CA GLY A 80 10.44 -13.11 8.64
C GLY A 80 9.95 -11.79 8.08
N GLU A 81 10.12 -10.71 8.85
CA GLU A 81 9.75 -9.36 8.41
C GLU A 81 10.61 -8.88 7.24
N THR A 82 11.91 -9.15 7.26
CA THR A 82 12.80 -8.84 6.13
C THR A 82 12.30 -9.50 4.85
N TYR A 83 11.92 -10.77 4.89
CA TYR A 83 11.35 -11.45 3.73
C TYR A 83 9.99 -10.88 3.31
N ARG A 84 9.11 -10.55 4.25
CA ARG A 84 7.81 -9.93 3.96
C ARG A 84 7.98 -8.60 3.23
N LEU A 85 8.91 -7.77 3.68
CA LEU A 85 9.21 -6.49 3.05
C LEU A 85 9.83 -6.66 1.66
N ARG A 86 10.77 -7.60 1.50
CA ARG A 86 11.26 -7.96 0.15
C ARG A 86 10.13 -8.40 -0.77
N ALA A 87 9.16 -9.18 -0.27
CA ALA A 87 8.00 -9.59 -1.06
C ALA A 87 7.12 -8.40 -1.51
N ILE A 88 7.04 -7.34 -0.71
CA ILE A 88 6.27 -6.14 -1.07
C ILE A 88 6.97 -5.37 -2.18
N THR A 89 8.29 -5.24 -2.12
CA THR A 89 9.02 -4.26 -2.92
C THR A 89 9.77 -4.82 -4.13
N GLU A 90 10.06 -6.11 -4.11
CA GLU A 90 10.69 -6.76 -5.26
C GLU A 90 9.59 -7.07 -6.28
N ASN A 91 9.76 -6.52 -7.48
CA ASN A 91 8.78 -6.62 -8.57
C ASN A 91 8.76 -7.99 -9.28
N ASP A 92 9.73 -8.87 -9.00
CA ASP A 92 9.76 -10.21 -9.61
C ASP A 92 8.82 -11.19 -8.87
N LYS A 93 7.93 -11.83 -9.64
CA LYS A 93 6.91 -12.78 -9.16
C LYS A 93 7.52 -14.03 -8.50
N LYS A 94 8.62 -14.58 -9.05
CA LYS A 94 9.19 -15.84 -8.51
C LYS A 94 9.88 -15.63 -7.14
N PRO A 95 10.69 -14.57 -6.95
CA PRO A 95 11.18 -14.17 -5.64
C PRO A 95 10.07 -13.85 -4.63
N LYS A 96 8.94 -13.28 -5.07
CA LYS A 96 7.84 -12.88 -4.20
C LYS A 96 7.19 -14.06 -3.45
N ASN A 97 6.77 -15.12 -4.16
CA ASN A 97 6.15 -16.29 -3.50
C ASN A 97 7.12 -16.93 -2.50
N LYS A 98 8.36 -17.15 -2.91
CA LYS A 98 9.39 -17.74 -2.05
C LYS A 98 9.65 -16.88 -0.81
N SER A 99 9.62 -15.56 -0.96
CA SER A 99 9.81 -14.63 0.15
C SER A 99 8.61 -14.67 1.11
N ILE A 100 7.37 -14.74 0.62
CA ILE A 100 6.17 -14.91 1.47
C ILE A 100 6.23 -16.22 2.25
N ASP A 101 6.54 -17.33 1.58
CA ASP A 101 6.66 -18.63 2.26
C ASP A 101 7.78 -18.64 3.30
N SER A 102 8.93 -18.03 2.98
CA SER A 102 10.04 -17.87 3.93
C SER A 102 9.65 -16.97 5.11
N ALA A 103 8.91 -15.90 4.86
CA ALA A 103 8.41 -15.01 5.90
C ALA A 103 7.52 -15.77 6.88
N ILE A 104 6.54 -16.52 6.38
CA ILE A 104 5.64 -17.36 7.18
C ILE A 104 6.45 -18.35 8.03
N GLN A 105 7.38 -19.10 7.42
CA GLN A 105 8.19 -20.08 8.14
C GLN A 105 8.98 -19.45 9.30
N HIS A 106 9.59 -18.29 9.07
CA HIS A 106 10.40 -17.63 10.08
C HIS A 106 9.54 -17.00 11.19
N PHE A 107 8.38 -16.41 10.87
CA PHE A 107 7.44 -15.94 11.89
C PHE A 107 6.87 -17.11 12.71
N GLU A 108 6.46 -18.22 12.09
CA GLU A 108 5.97 -19.39 12.81
C GLU A 108 7.05 -19.97 13.74
N LYS A 109 8.31 -20.01 13.29
CA LYS A 109 9.44 -20.40 14.14
C LYS A 109 9.62 -19.43 15.32
N ALA A 110 9.49 -18.12 15.10
CA ALA A 110 9.56 -17.12 16.17
C ALA A 110 8.40 -17.27 17.19
N LEU A 111 7.29 -17.86 16.79
CA LEU A 111 6.08 -18.07 17.59
C LEU A 111 5.95 -19.52 18.14
N ALA A 112 6.94 -20.39 17.91
CA ALA A 112 6.84 -21.82 18.18
C ALA A 112 6.85 -22.21 19.69
N ASP A 113 7.34 -21.32 20.56
CA ASP A 113 7.37 -21.52 22.01
C ASP A 113 6.08 -21.06 22.69
N LYS A 114 5.87 -21.43 23.97
CA LYS A 114 4.70 -20.99 24.74
C LYS A 114 4.57 -19.47 24.68
N ALA A 115 3.45 -18.98 24.16
CA ALA A 115 3.16 -17.56 23.93
C ALA A 115 3.65 -16.68 25.10
N PRO A 116 4.77 -15.94 24.99
CA PRO A 116 5.10 -14.91 25.95
C PRO A 116 4.05 -13.80 25.86
N GLU A 117 3.60 -13.32 27.02
CA GLU A 117 2.67 -12.19 27.15
C GLU A 117 3.42 -10.86 26.98
N ASN A 118 4.20 -10.71 25.90
CA ASN A 118 5.00 -9.52 25.63
C ASN A 118 4.68 -8.88 24.27
N SER A 119 5.14 -7.65 24.09
CA SER A 119 4.84 -6.84 22.91
C SER A 119 5.50 -7.37 21.63
N GLU A 120 6.70 -7.94 21.72
CA GLU A 120 7.40 -8.52 20.55
C GLU A 120 6.63 -9.70 19.95
N TYR A 121 5.96 -10.49 20.80
CA TYR A 121 5.11 -11.58 20.35
C TYR A 121 3.85 -11.10 19.65
N GLY A 122 3.17 -10.09 20.22
CA GLY A 122 2.04 -9.42 19.57
C GLY A 122 2.43 -8.79 18.22
N TRP A 123 3.64 -8.22 18.13
CA TRP A 123 4.18 -7.68 16.88
C TRP A 123 4.39 -8.78 15.84
N ALA A 124 5.06 -9.87 16.19
CA ALA A 124 5.30 -11.00 15.28
C ALA A 124 3.99 -11.63 14.77
N LEU A 125 2.97 -11.76 15.63
CA LEU A 125 1.63 -12.21 15.24
C LEU A 125 1.00 -11.28 14.20
N ALA A 126 1.00 -9.97 14.44
CA ALA A 126 0.40 -9.03 13.52
C ALA A 126 1.09 -9.08 12.14
N HIS A 127 2.42 -9.15 12.14
CA HIS A 127 3.21 -9.19 10.91
C HIS A 127 3.08 -10.53 10.16
N LEU A 128 2.90 -11.65 10.88
CA LEU A 128 2.51 -12.92 10.28
C LEU A 128 1.12 -12.82 9.63
N GLY A 129 0.15 -12.24 10.33
CA GLY A 129 -1.19 -12.01 9.78
C GLY A 129 -1.17 -11.13 8.53
N ALA A 130 -0.36 -10.06 8.53
CA ALA A 130 -0.13 -9.24 7.34
C ALA A 130 0.58 -9.98 6.20
N THR A 131 1.43 -10.97 6.53
CA THR A 131 2.07 -11.85 5.53
C THR A 131 1.04 -12.77 4.88
N TYR A 132 0.15 -13.39 5.66
CA TYR A 132 -0.98 -14.15 5.12
C TYR A 132 -1.92 -13.28 4.30
N ARG A 133 -2.13 -12.02 4.69
CA ARG A 133 -2.88 -11.04 3.90
C ARG A 133 -2.28 -10.82 2.50
N LEU A 134 -0.96 -10.79 2.35
CA LEU A 134 -0.30 -10.71 1.03
C LEU A 134 -0.55 -11.96 0.18
N LYS A 135 -0.73 -13.13 0.84
CA LYS A 135 -0.99 -14.40 0.17
C LYS A 135 -2.40 -14.48 -0.44
N ILE A 136 -3.37 -13.74 0.13
CA ILE A 136 -4.77 -13.70 -0.32
C ILE A 136 -4.90 -13.40 -1.83
N THR A 137 -4.12 -12.47 -2.34
CA THR A 137 -4.16 -11.96 -3.72
C THR A 137 -2.92 -12.34 -4.54
N LEU A 138 -2.10 -13.25 -4.01
CA LEU A 138 -0.81 -13.58 -4.59
C LEU A 138 -0.96 -14.27 -5.95
N ASP A 139 -1.92 -15.18 -6.07
CA ASP A 139 -2.28 -15.80 -7.34
C ASP A 139 -3.23 -14.89 -8.13
N LYS A 140 -2.63 -13.88 -8.76
CA LYS A 140 -3.34 -12.87 -9.54
C LYS A 140 -4.14 -13.47 -10.69
N ILE A 141 -3.67 -14.56 -11.30
CA ILE A 141 -4.37 -15.20 -12.40
C ILE A 141 -5.63 -15.86 -11.86
N LYS A 142 -5.51 -16.63 -10.79
CA LYS A 142 -6.65 -17.26 -10.13
C LYS A 142 -7.66 -16.23 -9.63
N LEU A 143 -7.19 -15.15 -8.99
CA LEU A 143 -8.05 -14.04 -8.55
C LEU A 143 -8.85 -13.43 -9.71
N LEU A 144 -8.18 -13.17 -10.83
CA LEU A 144 -8.80 -12.57 -12.02
C LEU A 144 -9.73 -13.55 -12.77
N GLU A 145 -9.47 -14.86 -12.71
CA GLU A 145 -10.27 -15.90 -13.36
C GLU A 145 -11.52 -16.25 -12.54
N GLU A 146 -11.36 -16.39 -11.23
CA GLU A 146 -12.40 -16.91 -10.33
C GLU A 146 -13.15 -15.77 -9.62
N ASN A 147 -12.63 -14.54 -9.61
CA ASN A 147 -13.17 -13.44 -8.78
C ASN A 147 -13.24 -13.81 -7.29
N GLU A 148 -12.38 -14.73 -6.85
CA GLU A 148 -12.35 -15.26 -5.49
C GLU A 148 -10.99 -15.02 -4.84
N ILE A 149 -11.03 -14.78 -3.53
CA ILE A 149 -9.85 -14.65 -2.68
C ILE A 149 -9.51 -15.99 -2.00
N ASP A 150 -8.23 -16.20 -1.65
CA ASP A 150 -7.83 -17.38 -0.89
C ASP A 150 -8.40 -17.35 0.54
N GLN A 151 -9.45 -18.15 0.76
CA GLN A 151 -10.16 -18.24 2.04
C GLN A 151 -9.30 -18.82 3.18
N GLU A 152 -8.36 -19.71 2.89
CA GLU A 152 -7.48 -20.25 3.93
C GLU A 152 -6.50 -19.17 4.39
N SER A 153 -5.86 -18.47 3.45
CA SER A 153 -4.99 -17.33 3.79
C SER A 153 -5.74 -16.21 4.50
N LYS A 154 -7.00 -15.91 4.11
CA LYS A 154 -7.87 -14.97 4.84
C LYS A 154 -8.07 -15.42 6.29
N LYS A 155 -8.45 -16.69 6.50
CA LYS A 155 -8.69 -17.24 7.84
C LYS A 155 -7.44 -17.15 8.72
N GLN A 156 -6.27 -17.51 8.19
CA GLN A 156 -5.00 -17.39 8.90
C GLN A 156 -4.69 -15.94 9.23
N ALA A 157 -4.81 -15.03 8.26
CA ALA A 157 -4.58 -13.60 8.46
C ALA A 157 -5.44 -13.04 9.62
N LEU A 158 -6.75 -13.32 9.61
CA LEU A 158 -7.66 -12.89 10.68
C LEU A 158 -7.31 -13.51 12.03
N ASN A 159 -6.96 -14.80 12.08
CA ASN A 159 -6.61 -15.48 13.34
C ASN A 159 -5.40 -14.83 14.02
N TYR A 160 -4.32 -14.59 13.27
CA TYR A 160 -3.12 -13.97 13.80
C TYR A 160 -3.32 -12.49 14.17
N LEU A 161 -4.07 -11.74 13.36
CA LEU A 161 -4.37 -10.34 13.65
C LEU A 161 -5.29 -10.19 14.86
N ASN A 162 -6.30 -11.05 15.01
CA ASN A 162 -7.14 -11.11 16.21
C ASN A 162 -6.28 -11.34 17.45
N ARG A 163 -5.40 -12.34 17.40
CA ARG A 163 -4.53 -12.64 18.54
C ARG A 163 -3.56 -11.51 18.86
N ALA A 164 -3.04 -10.83 17.84
CA ALA A 164 -2.19 -9.65 18.04
C ALA A 164 -2.94 -8.51 18.72
N ILE A 165 -4.18 -8.22 18.29
CA ILE A 165 -5.04 -7.19 18.86
C ILE A 165 -5.43 -7.52 20.31
N GLU A 166 -5.72 -8.79 20.62
CA GLU A 166 -6.00 -9.22 21.99
C GLU A 166 -4.83 -8.94 22.94
N LEU A 167 -3.60 -9.15 22.46
CA LEU A 167 -2.38 -8.93 23.25
C LEU A 167 -1.98 -7.45 23.32
N MET A 168 -2.21 -6.71 22.23
CA MET A 168 -1.88 -5.30 22.12
C MET A 168 -3.02 -4.51 21.48
N PRO A 169 -4.09 -4.20 22.23
CA PRO A 169 -5.23 -3.46 21.70
C PRO A 169 -4.86 -2.06 21.17
N THR A 170 -3.77 -1.48 21.67
CA THR A 170 -3.24 -0.18 21.23
C THR A 170 -2.32 -0.26 20.01
N TYR A 171 -2.11 -1.45 19.42
CA TYR A 171 -1.32 -1.58 18.21
C TYR A 171 -2.16 -1.24 16.97
N ALA A 172 -2.31 0.06 16.68
CA ALA A 172 -3.14 0.60 15.60
C ALA A 172 -2.90 -0.10 14.24
N TRP A 173 -1.65 -0.43 13.93
CA TRP A 173 -1.30 -1.12 12.68
C TRP A 173 -1.98 -2.49 12.52
N ALA A 174 -2.15 -3.26 13.60
CA ALA A 174 -2.82 -4.55 13.53
C ALA A 174 -4.31 -4.40 13.18
N TRP A 175 -4.96 -3.37 13.69
CA TRP A 175 -6.34 -3.02 13.33
C TRP A 175 -6.45 -2.64 11.85
N GLY A 176 -5.58 -1.76 11.36
CA GLY A 176 -5.55 -1.37 9.93
C GLY A 176 -5.27 -2.57 8.98
N MET A 177 -4.38 -3.49 9.38
CA MET A 177 -4.14 -4.71 8.63
C MET A 177 -5.35 -5.64 8.63
N ARG A 178 -6.06 -5.78 9.76
CA ARG A 178 -7.27 -6.63 9.84
C ARG A 178 -8.42 -6.06 9.04
N SER A 179 -8.62 -4.75 9.08
CA SER A 179 -9.53 -4.04 8.16
C SER A 179 -9.22 -4.36 6.70
N THR A 180 -7.94 -4.33 6.31
CA THR A 180 -7.54 -4.61 4.93
C THR A 180 -7.92 -6.04 4.50
N VAL A 181 -7.87 -7.01 5.41
CA VAL A 181 -8.33 -8.39 5.19
C VAL A 181 -9.85 -8.43 5.03
N HIS A 182 -10.59 -7.78 5.92
CA HIS A 182 -12.05 -7.66 5.82
C HIS A 182 -12.48 -7.05 4.49
N ARG A 183 -11.81 -5.99 4.03
CA ARG A 183 -12.09 -5.41 2.71
C ARG A 183 -11.79 -6.32 1.54
N LEU A 184 -10.71 -7.11 1.60
CA LEU A 184 -10.42 -8.10 0.55
C LEU A 184 -11.56 -9.13 0.48
N ALA A 185 -12.19 -9.41 1.62
CA ALA A 185 -13.38 -10.24 1.71
C ALA A 185 -14.71 -9.51 1.48
N GLN A 186 -14.68 -8.20 1.20
CA GLN A 186 -15.87 -7.33 1.08
C GLN A 186 -16.73 -7.26 2.35
N GLU A 187 -16.13 -7.53 3.50
CA GLU A 187 -16.69 -7.38 4.85
C GLU A 187 -16.51 -5.91 5.28
N TYR A 188 -17.27 -5.02 4.64
CA TYR A 188 -17.07 -3.58 4.78
C TYR A 188 -17.44 -3.04 6.17
N GLU A 189 -18.41 -3.65 6.85
CA GLU A 189 -18.83 -3.24 8.20
C GLU A 189 -17.74 -3.56 9.24
N GLU A 190 -17.16 -4.76 9.18
CA GLU A 190 -16.06 -5.19 10.05
C GLU A 190 -14.81 -4.36 9.79
N SER A 191 -14.50 -4.12 8.50
CA SER A 191 -13.44 -3.19 8.13
C SER A 191 -13.68 -1.80 8.71
N PHE A 192 -14.91 -1.29 8.61
CA PHE A 192 -15.25 0.04 9.10
C PHE A 192 -15.02 0.16 10.62
N TRP A 193 -15.42 -0.85 11.38
CA TRP A 193 -15.17 -0.90 12.81
C TRP A 193 -13.67 -0.82 13.14
N ASP A 194 -12.87 -1.68 12.50
CA ASP A 194 -11.43 -1.76 12.73
C ASP A 194 -10.71 -0.44 12.42
N LEU A 195 -11.09 0.22 11.33
CA LEU A 195 -10.52 1.51 10.96
C LEU A 195 -10.97 2.65 11.87
N GLY A 196 -12.21 2.59 12.38
CA GLY A 196 -12.68 3.51 13.40
C GLY A 196 -11.83 3.43 14.66
N VAL A 197 -11.50 2.20 15.10
CA VAL A 197 -10.61 1.96 16.23
C VAL A 197 -9.18 2.45 15.95
N GLU A 198 -8.62 2.13 14.78
CA GLU A 198 -7.29 2.60 14.36
C GLU A 198 -7.18 4.13 14.47
N THR A 199 -8.18 4.86 13.96
CA THR A 199 -8.22 6.32 13.95
C THR A 199 -8.29 6.92 15.35
N GLN A 200 -8.95 6.24 16.31
CA GLN A 200 -9.00 6.69 17.71
C GLN A 200 -7.68 6.44 18.43
N ILE A 201 -6.98 5.34 18.14
CA ILE A 201 -5.71 4.99 18.78
C ILE A 201 -4.57 5.87 18.26
N SER A 202 -4.55 6.18 16.97
CA SER A 202 -3.49 6.94 16.32
C SER A 202 -4.07 8.05 15.43
N PRO A 203 -4.51 9.17 16.04
CA PRO A 203 -5.09 10.28 15.30
C PRO A 203 -4.05 11.04 14.45
N ASP A 204 -2.76 11.00 14.79
CA ASP A 204 -1.70 11.84 14.20
C ASP A 204 -0.75 11.15 13.20
N LEU A 205 -0.34 11.91 12.16
CA LEU A 205 0.54 11.47 11.04
C LEU A 205 1.98 11.23 11.49
N GLU A 206 2.44 12.08 12.41
CA GLU A 206 3.85 12.24 12.77
C GLU A 206 4.28 11.23 13.84
N THR A 207 3.37 10.80 14.73
CA THR A 207 3.67 9.78 15.74
C THR A 207 4.00 8.41 15.14
N LEU A 208 3.53 8.11 13.92
CA LEU A 208 3.89 6.90 13.17
C LEU A 208 5.24 6.99 12.44
N GLN A 209 5.75 8.21 12.17
CA GLN A 209 7.06 8.42 11.54
C GLN A 209 8.22 8.07 12.48
N HIS A 210 7.97 8.05 13.79
CA HIS A 210 8.95 7.71 14.82
C HIS A 210 8.85 6.26 15.32
N SER A 211 8.09 5.41 14.64
CA SER A 211 8.11 3.97 14.90
C SER A 211 9.50 3.42 14.54
N PRO A 212 10.13 2.56 15.37
CA PRO A 212 11.43 1.93 15.10
C PRO A 212 11.34 0.86 14.00
N SER A 213 10.44 1.02 13.03
CA SER A 213 10.30 0.21 11.84
C SER A 213 10.95 0.95 10.66
N PRO A 214 11.85 0.31 9.87
CA PRO A 214 12.45 0.87 8.64
C PRO A 214 11.48 1.23 7.57
N VAL A 215 10.24 0.85 7.75
CA VAL A 215 9.16 1.36 6.95
C VAL A 215 8.50 2.47 7.78
N PRO A 216 9.09 3.69 7.87
CA PRO A 216 8.39 4.87 8.41
C PRO A 216 7.21 5.29 7.53
N PHE A 217 6.68 4.34 6.74
CA PHE A 217 5.90 4.52 5.53
C PHE A 217 4.72 3.57 5.43
N LEU A 218 4.44 2.70 6.41
CA LEU A 218 3.03 2.49 6.75
C LEU A 218 2.63 3.66 7.65
N VAL A 219 2.76 4.87 7.12
CA VAL A 219 1.93 6.00 7.52
C VAL A 219 0.53 5.42 7.48
N SER A 220 0.00 5.08 8.65
CA SER A 220 -1.39 4.70 8.88
C SER A 220 -2.24 5.95 8.62
N ARG A 221 -2.25 6.36 7.34
CA ARG A 221 -3.11 7.35 6.69
C ARG A 221 -3.24 7.16 5.18
N ARG A 222 -2.46 6.31 4.51
CA ARG A 222 -2.34 6.41 3.04
C ARG A 222 -3.66 6.27 2.28
N VAL A 223 -4.59 5.46 2.78
CA VAL A 223 -5.71 4.95 1.97
C VAL A 223 -7.05 4.91 2.76
N SER A 224 -7.00 4.89 4.09
CA SER A 224 -8.14 4.77 5.01
C SER A 224 -9.21 5.89 4.91
N LEU A 225 -8.93 7.18 5.17
CA LEU A 225 -9.99 8.21 5.21
C LEU A 225 -10.62 8.55 3.83
N TYR A 226 -9.84 8.51 2.76
CA TYR A 226 -10.40 8.65 1.40
C TYR A 226 -11.34 7.49 1.08
N GLU A 227 -10.94 6.28 1.46
CA GLU A 227 -11.78 5.10 1.25
C GLU A 227 -13.02 5.11 2.11
N HIS A 228 -12.96 5.63 3.33
CA HIS A 228 -14.15 5.84 4.15
C HIS A 228 -15.10 6.82 3.50
N ALA A 229 -14.57 7.98 3.08
CA ALA A 229 -15.36 8.97 2.38
C ALA A 229 -16.04 8.36 1.15
N PHE A 230 -15.32 7.49 0.42
CA PHE A 230 -15.84 6.81 -0.76
C PHE A 230 -16.82 5.71 -0.46
N LEU A 231 -16.56 4.90 0.57
CA LEU A 231 -17.46 3.86 1.00
C LEU A 231 -18.79 4.48 1.43
N PHE A 232 -18.73 5.51 2.28
CA PHE A 232 -19.93 6.23 2.69
C PHE A 232 -20.64 6.87 1.49
N PHE A 233 -19.90 7.54 0.61
CA PHE A 233 -20.49 8.12 -0.60
C PHE A 233 -21.11 7.07 -1.53
N TYR A 234 -20.49 5.89 -1.67
CA TYR A 234 -21.05 4.78 -2.44
C TYR A 234 -22.31 4.21 -1.78
N LEU A 235 -22.33 4.08 -0.46
CA LEU A 235 -23.50 3.61 0.28
C LEU A 235 -24.70 4.55 0.11
N THR A 236 -24.50 5.86 -0.10
CA THR A 236 -25.62 6.78 -0.43
C THR A 236 -26.32 6.39 -1.74
N LYS A 237 -25.60 5.77 -2.68
CA LYS A 237 -26.14 5.34 -3.97
C LYS A 237 -26.90 4.02 -3.90
N ARG A 238 -26.66 3.21 -2.86
CA ARG A 238 -27.35 1.94 -2.62
C ARG A 238 -28.50 2.03 -1.63
N GLU A 239 -28.61 3.15 -0.93
CA GLU A 239 -29.57 3.32 0.15
C GLU A 239 -30.78 4.12 -0.32
N ASP A 240 -31.95 3.48 -0.27
CA ASP A 240 -33.23 4.10 -0.61
C ASP A 240 -33.83 4.87 0.57
N ASN A 241 -33.42 4.56 1.82
CA ASN A 241 -33.89 5.26 3.01
C ASN A 241 -33.23 6.64 3.15
N SER A 242 -34.02 7.71 3.07
CA SER A 242 -33.53 9.10 3.11
C SER A 242 -32.73 9.44 4.38
N GLU A 243 -33.14 8.95 5.54
CA GLU A 243 -32.45 9.23 6.81
C GLU A 243 -31.08 8.54 6.87
N LYS A 244 -31.00 7.27 6.46
CA LYS A 244 -29.73 6.55 6.38
C LYS A 244 -28.81 7.14 5.32
N LYS A 245 -29.36 7.52 4.17
CA LYS A 245 -28.64 8.17 3.09
C LYS A 245 -28.00 9.49 3.56
N GLU A 246 -28.74 10.30 4.31
CA GLU A 246 -28.21 11.55 4.89
C GLU A 246 -27.10 11.30 5.92
N ARG A 247 -27.22 10.24 6.73
CA ARG A 247 -26.13 9.81 7.64
C ARG A 247 -24.87 9.40 6.88
N TYR A 248 -25.01 8.69 5.77
CA TYR A 248 -23.88 8.33 4.91
C TYR A 248 -23.24 9.55 4.27
N TYR A 249 -24.02 10.51 3.75
CA TYR A 249 -23.45 11.79 3.27
C TYR A 249 -22.68 12.52 4.37
N SER A 250 -23.29 12.68 5.54
CA SER A 250 -22.65 13.33 6.70
C SER A 250 -21.34 12.65 7.09
N ALA A 251 -21.32 11.31 7.11
CA ALA A 251 -20.13 10.54 7.43
C ALA A 251 -19.04 10.65 6.34
N ALA A 252 -19.44 10.66 5.06
CA ALA A 252 -18.54 10.86 3.93
C ALA A 252 -17.84 12.24 4.00
N ILE A 253 -18.63 13.28 4.28
CA ILE A 253 -18.15 14.65 4.48
C ILE A 253 -17.22 14.72 5.68
N ALA A 254 -17.61 14.16 6.82
CA ALA A 254 -16.79 14.17 8.05
C ALA A 254 -15.43 13.50 7.84
N CYS A 255 -15.40 12.33 7.19
CA CYS A 255 -14.14 11.64 6.87
C CYS A 255 -13.26 12.51 5.97
N THR A 256 -13.84 13.15 4.96
CA THR A 256 -13.10 14.01 4.02
C THR A 256 -12.60 15.29 4.69
N GLN A 257 -13.41 15.89 5.56
CA GLN A 257 -13.01 17.05 6.36
C GLN A 257 -11.87 16.69 7.31
N GLN A 258 -11.91 15.51 7.92
CA GLN A 258 -10.81 15.01 8.74
C GLN A 258 -9.52 14.92 7.92
N VAL A 259 -9.56 14.41 6.68
CA VAL A 259 -8.39 14.47 5.79
C VAL A 259 -7.86 15.90 5.64
N LEU A 260 -8.75 16.86 5.37
CA LEU A 260 -8.36 18.24 5.09
C LEU A 260 -7.83 18.99 6.32
N ILE A 261 -8.34 18.66 7.51
CA ILE A 261 -7.80 19.12 8.80
C ILE A 261 -6.39 18.58 8.98
N LEU A 262 -6.24 17.28 8.71
CA LEU A 262 -5.00 16.55 8.88
C LEU A 262 -3.91 16.92 7.86
N LYS A 263 -4.32 17.38 6.66
CA LYS A 263 -3.44 17.82 5.59
C LYS A 263 -4.08 18.98 4.81
N PRO A 264 -3.96 20.21 5.32
CA PRO A 264 -4.46 21.40 4.64
C PRO A 264 -3.88 21.51 3.23
N GLY A 265 -4.74 21.71 2.23
CA GLY A 265 -4.31 21.79 0.83
C GLY A 265 -4.23 20.46 0.08
N ASP A 266 -4.67 19.35 0.67
CA ASP A 266 -4.78 18.09 -0.07
C ASP A 266 -5.84 18.20 -1.19
N LEU A 267 -5.39 18.04 -2.43
CA LEU A 267 -6.22 18.22 -3.62
C LEU A 267 -7.19 17.05 -3.84
N ILE A 268 -6.81 15.84 -3.44
CA ILE A 268 -7.70 14.67 -3.53
C ILE A 268 -8.83 14.89 -2.52
N GLY A 269 -8.52 15.20 -1.26
CA GLY A 269 -9.55 15.52 -0.26
C GLY A 269 -10.49 16.64 -0.70
N GLN A 270 -9.97 17.70 -1.33
CA GLN A 270 -10.80 18.78 -1.87
C GLN A 270 -11.73 18.32 -2.99
N LEU A 271 -11.22 17.53 -3.93
CA LEU A 271 -12.03 17.00 -5.03
C LEU A 271 -13.17 16.12 -4.51
N ILE A 272 -12.84 15.23 -3.57
CA ILE A 272 -13.81 14.32 -2.95
C ILE A 272 -14.92 15.09 -2.26
N LEU A 273 -14.53 16.05 -1.42
CA LEU A 273 -15.49 16.83 -0.65
C LEU A 273 -16.44 17.57 -1.59
N LYS A 274 -15.89 18.24 -2.60
CA LYS A 274 -16.67 18.93 -3.63
C LYS A 274 -17.66 17.98 -4.31
N ILE A 275 -17.21 16.82 -4.76
CA ILE A 275 -18.08 15.85 -5.45
C ILE A 275 -19.21 15.37 -4.53
N ILE A 276 -18.91 15.05 -3.28
CA ILE A 276 -19.92 14.60 -2.30
C ILE A 276 -20.94 15.71 -2.06
N GLU A 277 -20.49 16.93 -1.75
CA GLU A 277 -21.35 18.09 -1.48
C GLU A 277 -22.20 18.48 -2.70
N GLY A 278 -21.59 18.51 -3.88
CA GLY A 278 -22.28 18.80 -5.15
C GLY A 278 -23.34 17.76 -5.48
N THR A 279 -23.03 16.47 -5.26
CA THR A 279 -23.97 15.37 -5.47
C THR A 279 -25.13 15.43 -4.49
N GLN A 280 -24.86 15.65 -3.20
CA GLN A 280 -25.90 15.78 -2.18
C GLN A 280 -26.80 16.99 -2.47
N LYS A 281 -26.22 18.14 -2.82
CA LYS A 281 -26.97 19.35 -3.17
C LYS A 281 -27.89 19.13 -4.37
N LYS A 282 -27.38 18.48 -5.43
CA LYS A 282 -28.19 18.12 -6.62
C LYS A 282 -29.37 17.24 -6.23
N GLU A 283 -29.13 16.19 -5.44
CA GLU A 283 -30.19 15.28 -5.01
C GLU A 283 -31.26 15.99 -4.14
N ASN A 284 -30.84 16.95 -3.30
CA ASN A 284 -31.75 17.74 -2.47
C ASN A 284 -32.59 18.76 -3.26
N ASN A 285 -32.08 19.26 -4.39
CA ASN A 285 -32.77 20.25 -5.23
C ASN A 285 -33.82 19.64 -6.17
N GLY A 286 -33.80 18.31 -6.38
CA GLY A 286 -34.79 17.58 -7.17
C GLY A 286 -34.33 17.20 -8.59
N ILE A 287 -35.09 16.32 -9.24
CA ILE A 287 -34.77 15.74 -10.56
C ILE A 287 -34.97 16.82 -11.64
N GLY A 288 -33.87 17.32 -12.20
CA GLY A 288 -33.88 18.25 -13.34
C GLY A 288 -32.89 19.41 -13.25
N ASP A 289 -32.32 19.69 -12.07
CA ASP A 289 -31.27 20.69 -11.92
C ASP A 289 -29.92 20.12 -12.37
N GLU A 290 -29.35 20.74 -13.40
CA GLU A 290 -27.94 20.57 -13.76
C GLU A 290 -27.05 21.12 -12.64
N LEU A 291 -25.85 20.56 -12.53
CA LEU A 291 -24.87 21.12 -11.61
C LEU A 291 -24.48 22.51 -12.10
N ASP A 292 -24.24 23.40 -11.15
CA ASP A 292 -23.71 24.72 -11.42
C ASP A 292 -22.44 24.62 -12.30
N ASP A 293 -22.41 25.36 -13.42
CA ASP A 293 -21.26 25.42 -14.33
C ASP A 293 -19.98 25.82 -13.57
N ASP A 294 -20.11 26.68 -12.56
CA ASP A 294 -19.00 27.08 -11.70
C ASP A 294 -18.47 25.91 -10.88
N PHE A 295 -19.35 25.02 -10.40
CA PHE A 295 -18.95 23.79 -9.69
C PHE A 295 -18.16 22.84 -10.59
N ILE A 296 -18.63 22.60 -11.82
CA ILE A 296 -17.95 21.73 -12.79
C ILE A 296 -16.56 22.31 -13.11
N LYS A 297 -16.49 23.62 -13.37
CA LYS A 297 -15.25 24.34 -13.66
C LYS A 297 -14.26 24.29 -12.50
N GLU A 298 -14.74 24.36 -11.25
CA GLU A 298 -13.92 24.17 -10.06
C GLU A 298 -13.36 22.75 -9.98
N CYS A 299 -14.19 21.72 -10.19
CA CYS A 299 -13.74 20.33 -10.23
C CYS A 299 -12.65 20.10 -11.29
N HIS A 300 -12.86 20.58 -12.52
CA HIS A 300 -11.85 20.55 -13.58
C HIS A 300 -10.55 21.26 -13.17
N THR A 301 -10.65 22.39 -12.47
CA THR A 301 -9.49 23.12 -11.98
C THR A 301 -8.71 22.31 -10.93
N VAL A 302 -9.39 21.65 -10.01
CA VAL A 302 -8.75 20.78 -9.00
C VAL A 302 -8.11 19.56 -9.67
N ILE A 303 -8.81 18.91 -10.60
CA ILE A 303 -8.27 17.76 -11.35
C ILE A 303 -7.04 18.13 -12.14
N LYS A 304 -7.02 19.27 -12.84
CA LYS A 304 -5.82 19.73 -13.55
C LYS A 304 -4.62 19.91 -12.61
N LYS A 305 -4.85 20.36 -11.37
CA LYS A 305 -3.80 20.46 -10.35
C LYS A 305 -3.35 19.09 -9.84
N ILE A 306 -4.28 18.15 -9.67
CA ILE A 306 -3.98 16.75 -9.30
C ILE A 306 -3.13 16.12 -10.40
N ASP A 307 -3.59 16.21 -11.66
CA ASP A 307 -2.92 15.65 -12.83
C ASP A 307 -1.50 16.19 -12.96
N ALA A 308 -1.28 17.50 -12.76
CA ALA A 308 0.07 18.07 -12.81
C ALA A 308 1.00 17.46 -11.74
N LYS A 309 0.55 17.34 -10.49
CA LYS A 309 1.36 16.74 -9.41
C LYS A 309 1.58 15.23 -9.62
N LEU A 310 0.54 14.53 -10.08
CA LEU A 310 0.59 13.10 -10.33
C LEU A 310 1.47 12.78 -11.53
N ALA A 311 1.41 13.60 -12.59
CA ALA A 311 2.17 13.40 -13.81
C ALA A 311 3.67 13.40 -13.54
N ASP A 312 4.20 14.34 -12.76
CA ASP A 312 5.64 14.41 -12.47
C ASP A 312 6.11 13.16 -11.70
N ILE A 313 5.35 12.75 -10.67
CA ILE A 313 5.67 11.57 -9.86
C ILE A 313 5.56 10.28 -10.68
N CYS A 314 4.43 10.08 -11.37
CA CYS A 314 4.22 8.91 -12.23
C CYS A 314 5.25 8.85 -13.34
N LYS A 315 5.61 9.98 -13.95
CA LYS A 315 6.64 10.05 -14.99
C LYS A 315 7.98 9.57 -14.47
N ALA A 316 8.43 10.07 -13.32
CA ALA A 316 9.65 9.61 -12.68
C ALA A 316 9.58 8.10 -12.39
N VAL A 317 8.54 7.65 -11.69
CA VAL A 317 8.35 6.23 -11.36
C VAL A 317 8.39 5.34 -12.60
N LEU A 318 7.65 5.68 -13.66
CA LEU A 318 7.59 4.88 -14.88
C LEU A 318 8.92 4.84 -15.63
N ILE A 319 9.68 5.94 -15.67
CA ILE A 319 11.03 5.96 -16.27
C ILE A 319 11.96 4.99 -15.53
N TYR A 320 11.99 5.05 -14.20
CA TYR A 320 12.79 4.13 -13.39
C TYR A 320 12.33 2.68 -13.54
N MET A 321 11.02 2.43 -13.60
CA MET A 321 10.48 1.10 -13.84
C MET A 321 10.81 0.54 -15.22
N ILE A 322 10.87 1.37 -16.26
CA ILE A 322 11.33 0.95 -17.59
C ILE A 322 12.79 0.51 -17.53
N LYS A 323 13.63 1.23 -16.79
CA LYS A 323 15.05 0.90 -16.63
C LYS A 323 15.26 -0.36 -15.79
N ALA A 324 14.51 -0.50 -14.70
CA ALA A 324 14.52 -1.71 -13.87
C ALA A 324 13.99 -2.92 -14.63
N GLU A 325 12.94 -2.72 -15.45
CA GLU A 325 12.25 -3.78 -16.16
C GLU A 325 11.87 -3.32 -17.59
N PRO A 326 12.70 -3.63 -18.61
CA PRO A 326 12.49 -3.15 -19.99
C PRO A 326 11.14 -3.53 -20.61
N LYS A 327 10.47 -4.57 -20.09
CA LYS A 327 9.13 -4.98 -20.53
C LYS A 327 8.04 -3.95 -20.18
N THR A 328 8.27 -3.08 -19.19
CA THR A 328 7.38 -1.98 -18.81
C THR A 328 7.17 -1.01 -19.98
N LYS A 329 8.23 -0.72 -20.77
CA LYS A 329 8.11 0.12 -21.97
C LYS A 329 7.11 -0.45 -22.97
N LYS A 330 7.21 -1.76 -23.25
CA LYS A 330 6.28 -2.46 -24.15
C LYS A 330 4.83 -2.43 -23.65
N LYS A 331 4.61 -2.53 -22.33
CA LYS A 331 3.27 -2.40 -21.73
C LYS A 331 2.68 -1.01 -21.95
N LEU A 332 3.48 0.04 -21.75
CA LEU A 332 3.08 1.43 -21.98
C LEU A 332 2.80 1.71 -23.46
N GLU A 333 3.66 1.25 -24.38
CA GLU A 333 3.45 1.41 -25.82
C GLU A 333 2.13 0.76 -26.29
N LYS A 334 1.79 -0.39 -25.72
CA LYS A 334 0.52 -1.07 -26.03
C LYS A 334 -0.68 -0.34 -25.42
N LEU A 335 -0.58 0.15 -24.18
CA LEU A 335 -1.61 1.02 -23.59
C LEU A 335 -1.83 2.25 -24.48
N ALA A 336 -0.75 2.93 -24.89
CA ALA A 336 -0.79 4.14 -25.71
C ALA A 336 -1.47 4.00 -27.07
N LYS A 337 -1.57 2.76 -27.60
CA LYS A 337 -2.22 2.42 -28.88
C LYS A 337 -3.71 2.07 -28.73
N GLN A 338 -4.21 1.91 -27.51
CA GLN A 338 -5.63 1.62 -27.28
C GLN A 338 -6.48 2.83 -27.65
N GLU A 339 -7.61 2.61 -28.32
CA GLU A 339 -8.51 3.69 -28.77
C GLU A 339 -9.02 4.55 -27.60
N VAL A 340 -9.31 3.94 -26.45
CA VAL A 340 -9.72 4.63 -25.21
C VAL A 340 -8.67 5.60 -24.67
N MET A 341 -7.41 5.51 -25.13
CA MET A 341 -6.40 6.53 -24.79
C MET A 341 -6.50 7.78 -25.68
N SER A 342 -7.16 7.70 -26.84
CA SER A 342 -7.37 8.84 -27.72
C SER A 342 -8.29 9.86 -27.04
N GLY A 343 -7.76 11.04 -26.72
CA GLY A 343 -8.49 12.08 -25.98
C GLY A 343 -8.49 11.92 -24.46
N HIS A 344 -7.99 10.81 -23.92
CA HIS A 344 -7.87 10.63 -22.47
C HIS A 344 -6.75 11.50 -21.89
N LYS A 345 -6.98 12.09 -20.71
CA LYS A 345 -6.02 13.02 -20.08
C LYS A 345 -4.65 12.39 -19.75
N LEU A 346 -4.61 11.09 -19.47
CA LEU A 346 -3.37 10.35 -19.24
C LEU A 346 -2.51 10.15 -20.50
N LYS A 347 -3.04 10.42 -21.71
CA LYS A 347 -2.32 10.22 -22.97
C LYS A 347 -1.01 11.00 -23.00
N LYS A 348 -1.06 12.27 -22.60
CA LYS A 348 0.13 13.13 -22.52
C LYS A 348 1.18 12.56 -21.58
N LEU A 349 0.79 12.10 -20.38
CA LEU A 349 1.72 11.47 -19.42
C LEU A 349 2.42 10.26 -20.04
N VAL A 350 1.67 9.36 -20.67
CA VAL A 350 2.21 8.14 -21.28
C VAL A 350 3.15 8.50 -22.44
N ASP A 351 2.77 9.43 -23.30
CA ASP A 351 3.59 9.85 -24.45
C ASP A 351 4.87 10.56 -23.98
N ASP A 352 4.79 11.42 -22.95
CA ASP A 352 5.95 12.11 -22.36
C ASP A 352 6.94 11.13 -21.70
N VAL A 353 6.46 9.99 -21.18
CA VAL A 353 7.32 8.92 -20.67
C VAL A 353 7.97 8.16 -21.82
N LEU A 354 7.20 7.75 -22.84
CA LEU A 354 7.68 6.95 -23.95
C LEU A 354 8.69 7.69 -24.85
N ASN A 355 8.51 9.01 -25.00
CA ASN A 355 9.40 9.88 -25.79
C ASN A 355 10.56 10.46 -24.98
N ASN A 356 10.74 10.05 -23.72
CA ASN A 356 11.80 10.60 -22.89
C ASN A 356 13.19 10.11 -23.36
N SER A 357 14.06 11.06 -23.72
CA SER A 357 15.44 10.81 -24.17
C SER A 357 16.30 10.10 -23.12
N ASP A 358 15.99 10.26 -21.83
CA ASP A 358 16.75 9.67 -20.73
C ASP A 358 16.52 8.16 -20.60
N LEU A 359 15.55 7.58 -21.31
CA LEU A 359 15.32 6.12 -21.32
C LEU A 359 16.53 5.35 -21.84
N ASP A 360 17.28 5.94 -22.78
CA ASP A 360 18.45 5.32 -23.40
C ASP A 360 19.77 5.70 -22.68
N ASN A 361 19.72 6.55 -21.64
CA ASN A 361 20.88 6.92 -20.85
C ASN A 361 21.25 5.82 -19.84
N PRO A 362 22.44 5.19 -19.95
CA PRO A 362 22.92 4.17 -19.02
C PRO A 362 23.33 4.72 -17.65
N GLU A 363 23.46 6.04 -17.47
CA GLU A 363 23.96 6.70 -16.26
C GLU A 363 22.90 6.95 -15.18
N ILE A 364 22.03 5.98 -14.88
CA ILE A 364 21.42 6.01 -13.54
C ILE A 364 22.46 5.42 -12.59
N GLU A 365 23.17 6.29 -11.87
CA GLU A 365 24.23 5.91 -10.92
C GLU A 365 23.74 5.03 -9.77
N VAL A 366 22.43 5.02 -9.49
CA VAL A 366 21.77 4.22 -8.45
C VAL A 366 21.06 3.01 -9.07
N ASP A 367 21.24 1.82 -8.50
CA ASP A 367 20.47 0.63 -8.88
C ASP A 367 18.96 0.97 -8.96
N PRO A 368 18.28 0.79 -10.10
CA PRO A 368 16.86 1.12 -10.24
C PRO A 368 15.96 0.47 -9.19
N GLN A 369 16.33 -0.72 -8.71
CA GLN A 369 15.64 -1.41 -7.63
C GLN A 369 15.79 -0.67 -6.30
N LEU A 370 16.99 -0.15 -6.01
CA LEU A 370 17.25 0.66 -4.82
C LEU A 370 16.49 2.00 -4.87
N TRP A 371 16.45 2.65 -6.04
CA TRP A 371 15.67 3.88 -6.20
C TRP A 371 14.16 3.63 -5.98
N LEU A 372 13.60 2.57 -6.60
CA LEU A 372 12.20 2.21 -6.42
C LEU A 372 11.88 1.93 -4.95
N TRP A 373 12.83 1.37 -4.21
CA TRP A 373 12.72 1.15 -2.77
C TRP A 373 12.68 2.45 -1.97
N GLN A 374 13.66 3.33 -2.18
CA GLN A 374 13.72 4.64 -1.52
C GLN A 374 12.47 5.48 -1.81
N ASN A 375 11.82 5.23 -2.95
CA ASN A 375 10.63 5.92 -3.40
C ASN A 375 9.37 5.04 -3.37
N PHE A 376 9.39 3.91 -2.63
CA PHE A 376 8.28 2.95 -2.60
C PHE A 376 6.96 3.62 -2.19
N ALA A 377 7.05 4.54 -1.23
CA ALA A 377 5.95 5.38 -0.80
C ALA A 377 5.27 6.14 -1.95
N TRP A 378 6.05 6.63 -2.92
CA TRP A 378 5.55 7.33 -4.10
C TRP A 378 5.00 6.35 -5.15
N VAL A 379 5.64 5.18 -5.32
CA VAL A 379 5.17 4.11 -6.21
C VAL A 379 3.78 3.62 -5.80
N GLU A 380 3.65 3.19 -4.54
CA GLU A 380 2.38 2.75 -3.96
C GLU A 380 1.34 3.87 -3.98
N GLY A 381 1.73 5.08 -3.55
CA GLY A 381 0.85 6.24 -3.55
C GLY A 381 0.30 6.58 -4.93
N SER A 382 1.13 6.49 -5.97
CA SER A 382 0.72 6.74 -7.36
C SER A 382 -0.27 5.70 -7.85
N ALA A 383 0.01 4.40 -7.63
CA ALA A 383 -0.91 3.33 -7.99
C ALA A 383 -2.25 3.45 -7.25
N SER A 384 -2.21 3.83 -5.96
CA SER A 384 -3.40 4.07 -5.15
C SER A 384 -4.24 5.24 -5.68
N VAL A 385 -3.63 6.40 -5.96
CA VAL A 385 -4.33 7.57 -6.52
C VAL A 385 -4.94 7.27 -7.89
N LEU A 386 -4.23 6.54 -8.76
CA LEU A 386 -4.78 6.12 -10.05
C LEU A 386 -5.99 5.20 -9.87
N SER A 387 -5.88 4.20 -8.98
CA SER A 387 -6.99 3.27 -8.69
C SER A 387 -8.19 4.01 -8.10
N PHE A 388 -7.93 4.99 -7.25
CA PHE A 388 -8.92 5.87 -6.67
C PHE A 388 -9.64 6.73 -7.72
N LEU A 389 -8.91 7.34 -8.66
CA LEU A 389 -9.51 8.10 -9.76
C LEU A 389 -10.37 7.20 -10.65
N ALA A 390 -9.96 5.95 -10.88
CA ALA A 390 -10.77 4.98 -11.62
C ALA A 390 -12.09 4.63 -10.90
N ASP A 391 -12.03 4.46 -9.59
CA ASP A 391 -13.21 4.18 -8.76
C ASP A 391 -14.16 5.38 -8.76
N LEU A 392 -13.61 6.60 -8.67
CA LEU A 392 -14.39 7.82 -8.76
C LEU A 392 -15.08 7.97 -10.12
N SER A 393 -14.35 7.75 -11.23
CA SER A 393 -14.94 7.74 -12.58
C SER A 393 -16.14 6.80 -12.68
N ASN A 394 -16.02 5.58 -12.13
CA ASN A 394 -17.11 4.60 -12.17
C ASN A 394 -18.35 5.06 -11.37
N ILE A 395 -18.18 5.54 -10.14
CA ILE A 395 -19.31 6.04 -9.31
C ILE A 395 -20.02 7.20 -10.03
N LEU A 396 -19.22 8.08 -10.62
CA LEU A 396 -19.70 9.28 -11.28
C LEU A 396 -20.49 8.94 -12.54
N LYS A 397 -19.95 8.05 -13.38
CA LYS A 397 -20.61 7.55 -14.60
C LYS A 397 -21.95 6.87 -14.32
N SER A 398 -22.04 6.09 -13.23
CA SER A 398 -23.33 5.48 -12.84
C SER A 398 -24.36 6.51 -12.35
N SER A 399 -23.91 7.70 -11.98
CA SER A 399 -24.75 8.75 -11.40
C SER A 399 -25.16 9.83 -12.41
N ASP A 400 -24.28 10.19 -13.36
CA ASP A 400 -24.50 11.22 -14.38
C ASP A 400 -23.43 11.15 -15.48
N GLU A 401 -23.81 11.35 -16.74
CA GLU A 401 -22.87 11.40 -17.88
C GLU A 401 -21.96 12.65 -17.80
N ILE A 402 -22.43 13.77 -17.26
CA ILE A 402 -21.66 15.01 -17.13
C ILE A 402 -20.43 14.81 -16.22
N TYR A 403 -20.55 13.96 -15.20
CA TYR A 403 -19.46 13.69 -14.28
C TYR A 403 -18.36 12.79 -14.87
N ASP A 404 -18.68 11.95 -15.85
CA ASP A 404 -17.70 11.11 -16.54
C ASP A 404 -16.70 11.99 -17.32
N ASP A 405 -17.15 13.11 -17.89
CA ASP A 405 -16.28 14.10 -18.55
C ASP A 405 -15.27 14.75 -17.58
N ILE A 406 -15.62 14.88 -16.30
CA ILE A 406 -14.75 15.47 -15.28
C ILE A 406 -13.53 14.57 -15.01
N THR A 407 -13.78 13.27 -14.87
CA THR A 407 -12.75 12.30 -14.43
C THR A 407 -12.17 11.45 -15.57
N GLY A 408 -12.85 11.35 -16.71
CA GLY A 408 -12.49 10.50 -17.83
C GLY A 408 -12.71 9.01 -17.55
N GLU A 409 -12.57 8.18 -18.59
CA GLU A 409 -12.77 6.74 -18.51
C GLU A 409 -11.89 6.06 -17.44
N ALA A 410 -12.49 5.16 -16.66
CA ALA A 410 -11.80 4.47 -15.55
C ALA A 410 -10.68 3.51 -16.01
N TRP A 411 -10.81 2.94 -17.21
CA TRP A 411 -9.96 1.84 -17.67
C TRP A 411 -8.47 2.21 -17.79
N PRO A 412 -8.07 3.32 -18.45
CA PRO A 412 -6.68 3.79 -18.48
C PRO A 412 -6.02 3.91 -17.11
N TYR A 413 -6.75 4.42 -16.12
CA TYR A 413 -6.27 4.54 -14.74
C TYR A 413 -5.94 3.18 -14.12
N ARG A 414 -6.85 2.20 -14.26
CA ARG A 414 -6.64 0.83 -13.73
C ARG A 414 -5.43 0.17 -14.37
N VAL A 415 -5.27 0.27 -15.69
CA VAL A 415 -4.13 -0.34 -16.39
C VAL A 415 -2.82 0.34 -15.99
N LEU A 416 -2.79 1.67 -15.90
CA LEU A 416 -1.59 2.38 -15.48
C LEU A 416 -1.21 2.06 -14.03
N ALA A 417 -2.19 1.98 -13.13
CA ALA A 417 -1.96 1.53 -11.74
C ALA A 417 -1.37 0.12 -11.70
N LEU A 418 -1.87 -0.79 -12.53
CA LEU A 418 -1.36 -2.15 -12.65
C LEU A 418 0.07 -2.21 -13.22
N ILE A 419 0.39 -1.32 -14.17
CA ILE A 419 1.77 -1.18 -14.69
C ILE A 419 2.71 -0.71 -13.57
N ILE A 420 2.29 0.26 -12.74
CA ILE A 420 3.09 0.82 -11.66
C ILE A 420 3.26 -0.15 -10.50
N TYR A 421 2.17 -0.73 -9.99
CA TYR A 421 2.22 -1.66 -8.89
C TYR A 421 1.03 -2.63 -8.90
N ASP A 422 1.24 -3.78 -9.54
CA ASP A 422 0.18 -4.71 -9.89
C ASP A 422 -0.55 -5.32 -8.68
N GLN A 423 0.16 -5.68 -7.62
CA GLN A 423 -0.44 -6.29 -6.43
C GLN A 423 -1.39 -5.31 -5.72
N TYR A 424 -0.94 -4.08 -5.51
CA TYR A 424 -1.75 -3.06 -4.84
C TYR A 424 -2.94 -2.65 -5.69
N ALA A 425 -2.76 -2.47 -7.01
CA ALA A 425 -3.84 -2.15 -7.92
C ALA A 425 -4.93 -3.23 -7.94
N LEU A 426 -4.54 -4.51 -7.91
CA LEU A 426 -5.50 -5.63 -7.87
C LEU A 426 -6.20 -5.74 -6.52
N GLU A 427 -5.45 -5.65 -5.42
CA GLU A 427 -6.04 -5.62 -4.07
C GLU A 427 -7.06 -4.49 -3.97
N ARG A 428 -6.71 -3.30 -4.44
CA ARG A 428 -7.62 -2.14 -4.43
C ARG A 428 -8.87 -2.39 -5.25
N LEU A 429 -8.75 -3.02 -6.43
CA LEU A 429 -9.90 -3.38 -7.26
C LEU A 429 -10.79 -4.46 -6.61
N VAL A 430 -10.24 -5.41 -5.87
CA VAL A 430 -11.04 -6.37 -5.06
C VAL A 430 -11.79 -5.64 -3.95
N GLN A 431 -11.07 -4.75 -3.27
CA GLN A 431 -11.56 -4.02 -2.11
C GLN A 431 -12.50 -2.87 -2.45
N THR A 432 -12.61 -2.48 -3.73
CA THR A 432 -13.40 -1.31 -4.09
C THR A 432 -14.88 -1.61 -3.92
N PRO A 433 -15.60 -0.84 -3.08
CA PRO A 433 -17.03 -0.99 -2.96
C PRO A 433 -17.76 -0.47 -4.21
N THR A 434 -17.07 0.31 -5.04
CA THR A 434 -17.67 1.06 -6.17
C THR A 434 -18.21 0.20 -7.29
N LEU A 435 -17.75 -1.04 -7.39
CA LEU A 435 -18.18 -1.98 -8.41
C LEU A 435 -19.13 -3.01 -7.79
N SER A 436 -20.28 -3.21 -8.42
CA SER A 436 -21.07 -4.42 -8.22
C SER A 436 -20.24 -5.66 -8.57
N GLU A 437 -20.67 -6.81 -8.08
CA GLU A 437 -20.00 -8.08 -8.38
C GLU A 437 -19.88 -8.32 -9.90
N ALA A 438 -20.94 -8.03 -10.66
CA ALA A 438 -20.96 -8.18 -12.11
C ALA A 438 -19.95 -7.24 -12.81
N GLU A 439 -19.90 -5.96 -12.39
CA GLU A 439 -18.94 -4.99 -12.95
C GLU A 439 -17.49 -5.34 -12.59
N ARG A 440 -17.26 -5.87 -11.38
CA ARG A 440 -15.93 -6.33 -10.98
C ARG A 440 -15.50 -7.54 -11.79
N VAL A 441 -16.38 -8.54 -11.98
CA VAL A 441 -16.10 -9.70 -12.84
C VAL A 441 -15.76 -9.26 -14.26
N GLU A 442 -16.51 -8.31 -14.83
CA GLU A 442 -16.23 -7.79 -16.16
C GLU A 442 -14.88 -7.05 -16.22
N THR A 443 -14.60 -6.24 -15.20
CA THR A 443 -13.31 -5.55 -15.08
C THR A 443 -12.16 -6.55 -14.96
N PHE A 444 -12.31 -7.60 -14.16
CA PHE A 444 -11.32 -8.67 -14.03
C PHE A 444 -11.11 -9.44 -15.32
N LYS A 445 -12.17 -9.76 -16.08
CA LYS A 445 -12.02 -10.38 -17.40
C LYS A 445 -11.22 -9.51 -18.36
N LYS A 446 -11.52 -8.21 -18.43
CA LYS A 446 -10.76 -7.26 -19.26
C LYS A 446 -9.29 -7.19 -18.81
N LEU A 447 -9.04 -7.09 -17.51
CA LEU A 447 -7.68 -7.06 -16.96
C LEU A 447 -6.95 -8.37 -17.17
N LEU A 448 -7.62 -9.53 -17.09
CA LEU A 448 -7.03 -10.84 -17.34
C LEU A 448 -6.55 -10.95 -18.78
N LEU A 449 -7.37 -10.50 -19.75
CA LEU A 449 -6.98 -10.44 -21.15
C LEU A 449 -5.74 -9.55 -21.34
N TRP A 450 -5.69 -8.41 -20.65
CA TRP A 450 -4.52 -7.55 -20.64
C TRP A 450 -3.31 -8.25 -20.01
N VAL A 451 -3.44 -8.84 -18.82
CA VAL A 451 -2.34 -9.53 -18.12
C VAL A 451 -1.81 -10.73 -18.90
N LYS A 452 -2.66 -11.52 -19.57
CA LYS A 452 -2.24 -12.69 -20.36
C LYS A 452 -1.53 -12.31 -21.66
N SER A 453 -1.79 -11.12 -22.20
CA SER A 453 -1.21 -10.66 -23.46
C SER A 453 0.10 -9.86 -23.30
N HIS A 454 0.60 -9.71 -22.07
CA HIS A 454 1.70 -8.80 -21.69
C HIS A 454 2.58 -9.39 -20.58
#